data_AF-A0A031LKF1-F1
#
_entry.id   AF-A0A031LKF1-F1
#
_cell.length_a   1.000
_cell.length_b   1.000
_cell.length_c   1.000
_cell.angle_alpha   90.00
_cell.angle_beta   90.00
_cell.angle_gamma   90.00
#
_symmetry.space_group_name_H-M   'P 1'
#
loop_
_entity.id
_entity.type
_entity.pdbx_description
1 polymer ?
#
loop_
_entity_poly.entity_id
_entity_poly.type
_entity_poly.pdbx_seq_one_letter_code
_entity_poly.pdbx_strand_id
1 'polypeptide(L)'
;MRILIAGIGNSFMMDDGCGSYVVNSLKVEGVDVRDYSTGSMSLFDDAENYDLVIVIDAAAIEKDVEVIELKPRELGDSVLSMISSGSHGIGIEDIVTFLSTGRLKTRFILVGCKPHKIDVGIGLSTEMKQNCIKAIEELGKLLEIFNVKLNVEESKENFLKNEI
;
A
#
# COMPACT_ATOMS: atom_id res chain seq x y z
N MET A 1 -14.91 -3.20 13.93
CA MET A 1 -13.77 -3.63 13.12
C MET A 1 -12.84 -2.43 12.98
N ARG A 2 -11.57 -2.56 13.34
CA ARG A 2 -10.56 -1.49 13.19
C ARG A 2 -9.76 -1.75 11.92
N ILE A 3 -9.67 -0.74 11.06
CA ILE A 3 -8.94 -0.80 9.79
C ILE A 3 -7.82 0.24 9.84
N LEU A 4 -6.63 -0.17 9.41
CA LEU A 4 -5.49 0.70 9.15
C LEU A 4 -5.20 0.70 7.65
N ILE A 5 -5.04 1.88 7.06
CA ILE A 5 -4.49 2.07 5.72
C ILE A 5 -3.06 2.58 5.89
N ALA A 6 -2.09 1.77 5.50
CA ALA A 6 -0.67 2.01 5.68
C ALA A 6 -0.01 2.32 4.33
N GLY A 7 0.54 3.52 4.19
CA GLY A 7 1.36 3.88 3.04
C GLY A 7 2.80 3.52 3.31
N ILE A 8 3.40 2.72 2.43
CA ILE A 8 4.82 2.34 2.49
C ILE A 8 5.50 2.88 1.25
N GLY A 9 6.76 3.27 1.39
CA GLY A 9 7.56 3.72 0.27
C GLY A 9 8.66 4.71 0.62
N ASN A 10 9.62 4.85 -0.28
CA ASN A 10 10.68 5.84 -0.19
C ASN A 10 10.42 7.02 -1.12
N SER A 11 9.93 8.14 -0.58
CA SER A 11 9.67 9.36 -1.36
C SER A 11 10.92 10.01 -2.00
N PHE A 12 12.12 9.54 -1.65
CA PHE A 12 13.37 9.94 -2.29
C PHE A 12 13.75 9.08 -3.50
N MET A 13 12.94 8.07 -3.83
CA MET A 13 13.19 7.07 -4.89
C MET A 13 12.10 7.06 -5.97
N MET A 14 11.66 8.25 -6.39
CA MET A 14 10.63 8.45 -7.42
C MET A 14 9.37 7.59 -7.16
N ASP A 15 9.07 6.63 -8.05
CA ASP A 15 7.85 5.82 -8.00
C ASP A 15 7.71 5.00 -6.71
N ASP A 16 8.83 4.72 -6.03
CA ASP A 16 8.84 4.01 -4.74
C ASP A 16 8.11 4.80 -3.65
N GLY A 17 7.95 6.12 -3.81
CA GLY A 17 7.23 6.96 -2.86
C GLY A 17 5.70 6.84 -2.92
N CYS A 18 5.15 6.04 -3.84
CA CYS A 18 3.73 6.11 -4.18
C CYS A 18 2.79 5.87 -2.99
N GLY A 19 3.13 4.96 -2.08
CA GLY A 19 2.29 4.67 -0.91
C GLY A 19 2.09 5.89 -0.02
N SER A 20 3.17 6.63 0.27
CA SER A 20 3.14 7.89 1.01
C SER A 20 2.27 8.95 0.31
N TYR A 21 2.43 9.13 -1.00
CA TYR A 21 1.63 10.11 -1.74
C TYR A 21 0.13 9.76 -1.75
N VAL A 22 -0.21 8.48 -1.90
CA VAL A 22 -1.60 8.02 -1.87
C VAL A 22 -2.22 8.23 -0.50
N VAL A 23 -1.61 7.73 0.59
CA VAL A 23 -2.24 7.82 1.91
C VAL A 23 -2.42 9.26 2.40
N ASN A 24 -1.47 10.14 2.06
CA ASN A 24 -1.56 11.56 2.40
C ASN A 24 -2.65 12.31 1.61
N SER A 25 -3.20 11.73 0.55
CA SER A 25 -4.31 12.32 -0.22
C SER A 25 -5.69 11.85 0.22
N LEU A 26 -5.79 10.73 0.95
CA LEU A 26 -7.06 10.06 1.23
C LEU A 26 -8.00 10.92 2.08
N LYS A 27 -9.28 10.91 1.70
CA LYS A 27 -10.39 11.53 2.42
C LYS A 27 -11.38 10.45 2.82
N VAL A 28 -11.13 9.87 4.00
CA VAL A 28 -11.88 8.75 4.54
C VAL A 28 -12.12 8.96 6.03
N GLU A 29 -13.28 8.53 6.51
CA GLU A 29 -13.64 8.57 7.93
C GLU A 29 -13.82 7.15 8.48
N GLY A 30 -13.62 6.98 9.79
CA GLY A 30 -13.85 5.71 10.47
C GLY A 30 -12.76 4.65 10.28
N VAL A 31 -11.62 5.02 9.67
CA VAL A 31 -10.42 4.19 9.56
C VAL A 31 -9.20 5.02 9.92
N ASP A 32 -8.14 4.34 10.39
CA ASP A 32 -6.87 5.00 10.62
C ASP A 32 -6.07 4.99 9.31
N VAL A 33 -5.48 6.14 8.97
CA VAL A 33 -4.60 6.30 7.81
C VAL A 33 -3.26 6.78 8.31
N ARG A 34 -2.16 6.10 7.92
CA ARG A 34 -0.83 6.42 8.41
C ARG A 34 0.23 6.17 7.33
N ASP A 35 1.15 7.12 7.21
CA ASP A 35 2.33 7.01 6.37
C ASP A 35 3.46 6.38 7.20
N TYR A 36 3.91 5.21 6.77
CA TYR A 36 4.99 4.47 7.41
C TYR A 36 6.32 4.71 6.69
N SER A 37 6.33 5.37 5.52
CA SER A 37 7.52 5.52 4.67
C SER A 37 8.27 4.18 4.55
N THR A 38 9.55 4.13 4.91
CA THR A 38 10.37 2.90 4.95
C THR A 38 10.39 2.23 6.34
N GLY A 39 9.67 2.81 7.32
CA GLY A 39 9.63 2.42 8.72
C GLY A 39 8.54 1.39 9.01
N SER A 40 8.95 0.14 9.08
CA SER A 40 8.07 -1.01 8.90
C SER A 40 8.01 -1.93 10.12
N MET A 41 8.96 -1.79 11.04
CA MET A 41 8.82 -2.32 12.40
C MET A 41 7.66 -1.69 13.17
N SER A 42 7.37 -0.39 12.94
CA SER A 42 6.20 0.27 13.53
C SER A 42 4.89 -0.29 13.00
N LEU A 43 4.84 -0.74 11.74
CA LEU A 43 3.65 -1.41 11.19
C LEU A 43 3.40 -2.75 11.90
N PHE A 44 4.46 -3.52 12.11
CA PHE A 44 4.65 -4.54 13.17
C PHE A 44 3.75 -4.34 14.39
N ASP A 45 4.20 -3.39 15.19
CA ASP A 45 3.68 -3.14 16.52
C ASP A 45 2.23 -2.61 16.48
N ASP A 46 1.90 -1.84 15.45
CA ASP A 46 0.55 -1.32 15.25
C ASP A 46 -0.43 -2.41 14.81
N ALA A 47 -0.02 -3.33 13.94
CA ALA A 47 -0.91 -4.28 13.26
C ALA A 47 -1.72 -5.16 14.22
N GLU A 48 -1.17 -5.51 15.39
CA GLU A 48 -1.88 -6.29 16.42
C GLU A 48 -3.15 -5.61 16.93
N ASN A 49 -3.25 -4.28 16.76
CA ASN A 49 -4.40 -3.50 17.17
C ASN A 49 -5.52 -3.50 16.13
N TYR A 50 -5.27 -3.92 14.90
CA TYR A 50 -6.23 -3.82 13.80
C TYR A 50 -6.78 -5.19 13.40
N ASP A 51 -8.02 -5.21 12.93
CA ASP A 51 -8.61 -6.42 12.34
C ASP A 51 -8.15 -6.58 10.88
N LEU A 52 -7.90 -5.45 10.21
CA LEU A 52 -7.47 -5.36 8.82
C LEU A 52 -6.43 -4.25 8.64
N VAL A 53 -5.33 -4.58 7.97
CA VAL A 53 -4.33 -3.64 7.48
C VAL A 53 -4.35 -3.67 5.96
N ILE A 54 -4.53 -2.51 5.34
CA ILE A 54 -4.44 -2.32 3.90
C ILE A 54 -3.15 -1.57 3.63
N VAL A 55 -2.19 -2.25 2.99
CA VAL A 55 -0.89 -1.68 2.62
C VAL A 55 -0.97 -1.12 1.20
N ILE A 56 -0.50 0.11 1.01
CA ILE A 56 -0.37 0.72 -0.32
C ILE A 56 1.13 0.92 -0.57
N ASP A 57 1.64 0.32 -1.64
CA ASP A 57 3.07 0.30 -1.93
C ASP A 57 3.35 0.12 -3.43
N ALA A 58 4.56 0.46 -3.86
CA ALA A 58 5.08 0.09 -5.16
C ALA A 58 5.40 -1.41 -5.16
N ALA A 59 4.94 -2.15 -6.17
CA ALA A 59 5.14 -3.60 -6.25
C ALA A 59 5.49 -4.02 -7.68
N ALA A 60 6.37 -5.00 -7.84
CA ALA A 60 6.67 -5.56 -9.17
C ALA A 60 5.58 -6.56 -9.58
N ILE A 61 4.46 -5.99 -10.02
CA ILE A 61 3.28 -6.70 -10.50
C ILE A 61 3.11 -6.53 -12.02
N GLU A 62 2.36 -7.44 -12.63
CA GLU A 62 2.14 -7.42 -14.08
C GLU A 62 1.17 -6.31 -14.50
N LYS A 63 0.08 -6.13 -13.74
CA LYS A 63 -0.93 -5.09 -13.99
C LYS A 63 -0.52 -3.76 -13.37
N ASP A 64 -1.15 -2.69 -13.82
CA ASP A 64 -0.95 -1.33 -13.30
C ASP A 64 -1.19 -1.23 -11.79
N VAL A 65 -2.27 -1.87 -11.32
CA VAL A 65 -2.66 -1.95 -9.92
C VAL A 65 -3.22 -3.34 -9.64
N GLU A 66 -2.87 -3.94 -8.51
CA GLU A 66 -3.46 -5.18 -8.03
C GLU A 66 -3.82 -5.10 -6.54
N VAL A 67 -4.98 -5.66 -6.20
CA VAL A 67 -5.42 -5.84 -4.82
C VAL A 67 -5.27 -7.31 -4.44
N ILE A 68 -4.38 -7.60 -3.50
CA ILE A 68 -3.96 -8.96 -3.16
C ILE A 68 -4.11 -9.16 -1.65
N GLU A 69 -4.90 -10.14 -1.22
CA GLU A 69 -4.90 -10.55 0.18
C GLU A 69 -3.64 -11.38 0.48
N LEU A 70 -2.84 -10.94 1.43
CA LEU A 70 -1.59 -11.61 1.80
C LEU A 70 -1.91 -12.78 2.73
N LYS A 71 -1.81 -14.01 2.22
CA LYS A 71 -2.04 -15.22 3.01
C LYS A 71 -0.81 -16.13 3.02
N PRO A 72 -0.36 -16.59 4.20
CA PRO A 72 0.82 -17.46 4.35
C PRO A 72 0.84 -18.72 3.48
N ARG A 73 -0.34 -19.29 3.18
CA ARG A 73 -0.47 -20.58 2.47
C ARG A 73 -0.72 -20.44 0.97
N GLU A 74 -1.00 -19.24 0.47
CA GLU A 74 -1.35 -19.02 -0.95
C GLU A 74 -0.24 -18.28 -1.72
N LEU A 75 0.82 -17.86 -1.03
CA LEU A 75 1.98 -17.22 -1.63
C LEU A 75 2.95 -18.30 -2.10
N GLY A 76 2.77 -18.76 -3.35
CA GLY A 76 3.78 -19.56 -4.04
C GLY A 76 5.03 -18.74 -4.38
N ASP A 77 6.12 -19.41 -4.76
CA ASP A 77 7.43 -18.81 -5.09
C ASP A 77 7.33 -17.61 -6.07
N SER A 78 6.32 -17.62 -6.95
CA SER A 78 6.07 -16.53 -7.90
C SER A 78 5.67 -15.20 -7.25
N VAL A 79 4.87 -15.22 -6.17
CA VAL A 79 4.46 -13.98 -5.49
C VAL A 79 5.59 -13.43 -4.63
N LEU A 80 6.39 -14.31 -4.01
CA LEU A 80 7.64 -13.89 -3.37
C LEU A 80 8.55 -13.16 -4.38
N SER A 81 8.75 -13.71 -5.57
CA SER A 81 9.62 -13.08 -6.59
C SER A 81 9.10 -11.73 -7.14
N MET A 82 7.78 -11.50 -7.14
CA MET A 82 7.14 -10.22 -7.50
C MET A 82 7.31 -9.14 -6.40
N ILE A 83 7.63 -9.58 -5.19
CA ILE A 83 7.80 -8.74 -4.01
C ILE A 83 9.29 -8.43 -3.76
N SER A 84 10.19 -9.35 -4.12
CA SER A 84 11.63 -9.27 -3.81
C SER A 84 12.44 -8.17 -4.49
N SER A 85 11.85 -7.35 -5.39
CA SER A 85 12.60 -6.34 -6.15
C SER A 85 12.58 -4.93 -5.52
N GLY A 86 11.86 -4.72 -4.41
CA GLY A 86 11.87 -3.48 -3.64
C GLY A 86 13.10 -3.38 -2.75
N SER A 87 14.16 -2.75 -3.27
CA SER A 87 15.40 -2.54 -2.52
C SER A 87 15.18 -1.48 -1.44
N HIS A 88 15.09 -1.94 -0.18
CA HIS A 88 15.16 -1.18 1.09
C HIS A 88 13.83 -0.73 1.72
N GLY A 89 13.40 -1.49 2.74
CA GLY A 89 12.46 -0.98 3.76
C GLY A 89 11.32 -1.94 4.12
N ILE A 90 11.64 -3.18 4.52
CA ILE A 90 10.68 -4.28 4.70
C ILE A 90 9.85 -4.53 3.45
N GLY A 91 10.25 -5.56 2.71
CA GLY A 91 9.44 -6.05 1.61
C GLY A 91 8.16 -6.64 2.16
N ILE A 92 7.13 -6.73 1.33
CA ILE A 92 5.91 -7.50 1.63
C ILE A 92 6.26 -8.93 2.13
N GLU A 93 7.45 -9.45 1.80
CA GLU A 93 8.07 -10.65 2.37
C GLU A 93 8.12 -10.72 3.90
N ASP A 94 8.42 -9.63 4.60
CA ASP A 94 8.45 -9.65 6.07
C ASP A 94 7.03 -9.72 6.62
N ILE A 95 6.05 -9.09 5.96
CA ILE A 95 4.63 -9.23 6.31
C ILE A 95 4.20 -10.69 6.16
N VAL A 96 4.59 -11.33 5.06
CA VAL A 96 4.27 -12.73 4.79
C VAL A 96 4.94 -13.67 5.78
N THR A 97 6.22 -13.44 6.07
CA THR A 97 7.00 -14.18 7.07
C THR A 97 6.34 -14.05 8.44
N PHE A 98 5.96 -12.84 8.82
CA PHE A 98 5.34 -12.57 10.11
C PHE A 98 3.96 -13.23 10.23
N LEU A 99 3.13 -13.16 9.19
CA LEU A 99 1.85 -13.87 9.14
C LEU A 99 2.02 -15.40 9.22
N SER A 100 3.10 -15.94 8.65
CA SER A 100 3.41 -17.38 8.70
C SER A 100 3.71 -17.89 10.11
N THR A 101 4.04 -16.99 11.06
CA THR A 101 4.18 -17.36 12.48
C THR A 101 2.85 -17.73 13.15
N GLY A 102 1.71 -17.34 12.54
CA GLY A 102 0.37 -17.57 13.07
C GLY A 102 0.04 -16.77 14.34
N ARG A 103 0.89 -15.80 14.72
CA ARG A 103 0.71 -14.99 15.93
C ARG A 103 -0.28 -13.85 15.74
N LEU A 104 -0.34 -13.29 14.53
CA LEU A 104 -1.31 -12.25 14.17
C LEU A 104 -2.63 -12.86 13.72
N LYS A 105 -3.73 -12.27 14.20
CA LYS A 105 -5.08 -12.48 13.66
C LYS A 105 -5.46 -11.45 12.60
N THR A 106 -4.66 -10.40 12.47
CA THR A 106 -4.84 -9.29 11.54
C THR A 106 -4.75 -9.78 10.10
N ARG A 107 -5.74 -9.37 9.29
CA ARG A 107 -5.71 -9.61 7.84
C ARG A 107 -4.89 -8.53 7.17
N PHE A 108 -4.11 -8.90 6.16
CA PHE A 108 -3.36 -7.94 5.35
C PHE A 108 -3.83 -7.99 3.90
N ILE A 109 -4.06 -6.82 3.32
CA ILE A 109 -4.35 -6.65 1.90
C ILE A 109 -3.35 -5.66 1.33
N LEU A 110 -2.68 -6.03 0.25
CA LEU A 110 -1.82 -5.15 -0.52
C LEU A 110 -2.64 -4.52 -1.64
N VAL A 111 -2.57 -3.20 -1.78
CA VAL A 111 -2.92 -2.44 -2.98
C VAL A 111 -1.59 -2.04 -3.63
N GLY A 112 -1.11 -2.90 -4.52
CA GLY A 112 0.19 -2.74 -5.17
C GLY A 112 0.07 -1.88 -6.42
N CYS A 113 1.00 -0.95 -6.60
CA CYS A 113 1.10 -0.10 -7.79
C CYS A 113 2.35 -0.45 -8.60
N LYS A 114 2.23 -0.67 -9.91
CA LYS A 114 3.37 -1.02 -10.76
C LYS A 114 4.32 0.19 -10.95
N PRO A 115 5.59 0.10 -10.54
CA PRO A 115 6.56 1.16 -10.79
C PRO A 115 7.06 1.15 -12.23
N HIS A 116 7.37 2.34 -12.73
CA HIS A 116 7.94 2.58 -14.06
C HIS A 116 9.36 3.11 -13.96
N LYS A 117 9.65 3.92 -12.93
CA LYS A 117 10.98 4.47 -12.67
C LYS A 117 11.29 4.51 -11.17
N ILE A 118 12.26 3.68 -10.78
CA ILE A 118 12.88 3.69 -9.45
C ILE A 118 14.29 4.25 -9.61
N ASP A 119 14.49 5.49 -9.17
CA ASP A 119 15.76 6.21 -9.25
C ASP A 119 15.80 7.27 -8.16
N VAL A 120 16.98 7.79 -7.84
CA VAL A 120 17.12 8.86 -6.85
C VAL A 120 16.43 10.13 -7.38
N GLY A 121 15.39 10.58 -6.67
CA GLY A 121 14.60 11.74 -7.06
C GLY A 121 13.29 11.82 -6.30
N ILE A 122 12.73 13.03 -6.23
CA ILE A 122 11.43 13.29 -5.63
C ILE A 122 10.37 13.33 -6.73
N GLY A 123 9.18 12.82 -6.43
CA GLY A 123 8.01 12.85 -7.29
C GLY A 123 7.86 11.63 -8.18
N LEU A 124 6.62 11.35 -8.56
CA LEU A 124 6.26 10.16 -9.32
C LEU A 124 6.34 10.39 -10.85
N SER A 125 6.63 9.31 -11.58
CA SER A 125 6.47 9.25 -13.04
C SER A 125 5.01 9.49 -13.45
N THR A 126 4.80 9.85 -14.72
CA THR A 126 3.45 10.11 -15.25
C THR A 126 2.59 8.85 -15.15
N GLU A 127 3.19 7.70 -15.41
CA GLU A 127 2.58 6.39 -15.37
C GLU A 127 2.22 5.99 -13.94
N MET A 128 3.14 6.20 -12.98
CA MET A 128 2.85 5.92 -11.57
C MET A 128 1.75 6.83 -11.01
N LYS A 129 1.67 8.10 -11.44
CA LYS A 129 0.54 8.99 -11.09
C LYS A 129 -0.81 8.41 -11.52
N GLN A 130 -0.89 7.86 -12.73
CA GLN A 130 -2.10 7.20 -13.21
C GLN A 130 -2.41 5.93 -12.40
N ASN A 131 -1.39 5.18 -12.01
CA ASN A 131 -1.54 3.99 -11.17
C ASN A 131 -2.02 4.36 -9.75
N CYS A 132 -1.54 5.45 -9.16
CA CYS A 132 -2.02 5.94 -7.87
C CYS A 132 -3.49 6.36 -7.91
N ILE A 133 -3.94 7.01 -8.98
CA ILE A 133 -5.35 7.35 -9.18
C ILE A 133 -6.21 6.07 -9.23
N LYS A 134 -5.77 5.06 -9.99
CA LYS A 134 -6.44 3.75 -10.04
C LYS A 134 -6.42 3.05 -8.67
N ALA A 135 -5.33 3.15 -7.92
CA ALA A 135 -5.23 2.57 -6.58
C ALA A 135 -6.22 3.20 -5.59
N ILE A 136 -6.45 4.52 -5.66
CA ILE A 136 -7.49 5.20 -4.88
C ILE A 136 -8.89 4.67 -5.25
N GLU A 137 -9.16 4.41 -6.53
CA GLU A 137 -10.43 3.83 -6.97
C GLU A 137 -10.63 2.39 -6.47
N GLU A 138 -9.60 1.54 -6.61
CA GLU A 138 -9.64 0.16 -6.13
C GLU A 138 -9.74 0.09 -4.60
N LEU A 139 -9.05 0.99 -3.89
CA LEU A 139 -9.18 1.14 -2.43
C LEU A 139 -10.62 1.52 -2.04
N GLY A 140 -11.25 2.44 -2.79
CA GLY A 140 -12.65 2.80 -2.56
C GLY A 140 -13.59 1.59 -2.67
N LYS A 141 -13.46 0.81 -3.75
CA LYS A 141 -14.23 -0.44 -3.94
C LYS A 141 -13.97 -1.45 -2.83
N LEU A 142 -12.71 -1.60 -2.40
CA LEU A 142 -12.33 -2.50 -1.32
C LEU A 142 -12.97 -2.09 0.01
N LEU A 143 -12.94 -0.79 0.35
CA LEU A 143 -13.49 -0.25 1.59
C LEU A 143 -15.02 -0.37 1.66
N GLU A 144 -15.73 -0.31 0.52
CA GLU A 144 -17.18 -0.54 0.48
C GLU A 144 -17.58 -1.93 0.99
N ILE A 145 -16.77 -2.96 0.74
CA ILE A 145 -16.98 -4.33 1.25
C ILE A 145 -17.03 -4.33 2.79
N PHE A 146 -16.34 -3.38 3.42
CA PHE A 146 -16.24 -3.21 4.85
C PHE A 146 -17.17 -2.12 5.42
N ASN A 147 -18.12 -1.62 4.61
CA ASN A 147 -19.00 -0.51 4.95
C ASN A 147 -18.28 0.81 5.31
N VAL A 148 -17.08 1.03 4.75
CA VAL A 148 -16.33 2.28 4.88
C VAL A 148 -16.45 3.07 3.59
N LYS A 149 -16.69 4.39 3.70
CA LYS A 149 -16.79 5.29 2.55
C LYS A 149 -15.52 6.12 2.41
N LEU A 150 -14.84 5.96 1.28
CA LEU A 150 -13.78 6.84 0.81
C LEU A 150 -14.37 7.88 -0.15
N ASN A 151 -14.09 9.17 0.05
CA ASN A 151 -14.39 10.19 -0.95
C ASN A 151 -13.34 10.11 -2.06
N VAL A 152 -13.58 9.22 -3.04
CA VAL A 152 -12.65 8.91 -4.13
C VAL A 152 -12.28 10.15 -4.94
N GLU A 153 -13.27 10.96 -5.32
CA GLU A 153 -13.03 12.15 -6.16
C GLU A 153 -12.19 13.19 -5.43
N GLU A 154 -12.53 13.51 -4.18
CA GLU A 154 -11.74 14.45 -3.38
C GLU A 154 -10.32 13.92 -3.10
N SER A 155 -10.17 12.61 -2.90
CA SER A 155 -8.85 11.99 -2.69
C SER A 155 -7.96 12.09 -3.94
N LYS A 156 -8.54 11.91 -5.14
CA LYS A 156 -7.84 12.11 -6.42
C LYS A 156 -7.45 13.58 -6.63
N GLU A 157 -8.36 14.51 -6.34
CA GLU A 157 -8.04 15.94 -6.44
C GLU A 157 -6.91 16.35 -5.51
N ASN A 158 -6.90 15.84 -4.27
CA ASN A 158 -5.83 16.12 -3.32
C ASN A 158 -4.51 15.48 -3.75
N PHE A 159 -4.56 14.26 -4.29
CA PHE A 159 -3.38 13.58 -4.82
C PHE A 159 -2.71 14.42 -5.92
N LEU A 160 -3.51 14.90 -6.88
CA LEU A 160 -3.02 15.72 -7.98
C LEU A 160 -2.48 17.09 -7.52
N LYS A 161 -2.94 17.63 -6.38
CA LYS A 161 -2.46 18.90 -5.82
C LYS A 161 -1.16 18.75 -5.02
N ASN A 162 -0.97 17.61 -4.34
CA ASN A 162 0.17 17.37 -3.45
C ASN A 162 1.46 16.96 -4.19
N GLU A 163 1.35 16.68 -5.50
CA GLU A 163 2.44 16.24 -6.38
C GLU A 163 2.91 17.32 -7.38
N ILE A 164 2.43 18.57 -7.23
CA ILE A 164 2.83 19.74 -8.03
C ILE A 164 3.71 20.68 -7.20
#